data_AF-A0A0Q6K0B0-F1
#
_entry.id   AF-A0A0Q6K0B0-F1
#
_cell.length_a   1.000
_cell.length_b   1.000
_cell.length_c   1.000
_cell.angle_alpha   90.00
_cell.angle_beta   90.00
_cell.angle_gamma   90.00
#
_symmetry.space_group_name_H-M   'P 1'
#
loop_
_entity.id
_entity.type
_entity.pdbx_description
1 polymer ?
#
loop_
_entity_poly.entity_id
_entity_poly.type
_entity_poly.pdbx_seq_one_letter_code
_entity_poly.pdbx_strand_id
1 'polypeptide(L)'
;MVMHMKSSDVVVSHAGVGSAMQIMDIGMSPVLVAREQIHNEHVDNHQLQIARELALLGLATHRQPEKLVWSDLVEASKKTISLSLSAGAS
;
A
#
# COMPACT_ATOMS: atom_id res chain seq x y z
N MET A 1 7.61 8.02 -12.82
CA MET A 1 6.55 7.53 -11.91
C MET A 1 6.28 8.52 -10.78
N VAL A 2 7.30 8.87 -9.99
CA VAL A 2 7.21 9.77 -8.81
C VAL A 2 6.55 11.14 -9.08
N MET A 3 6.76 11.76 -10.24
CA MET A 3 6.16 13.08 -10.56
C MET A 3 4.63 13.05 -10.67
N HIS A 4 4.04 11.97 -11.19
CA HIS A 4 2.58 11.86 -11.30
C HIS A 4 1.93 11.54 -9.95
N MET A 5 2.65 10.84 -9.07
CA MET A 5 2.13 10.45 -7.76
C MET A 5 1.92 11.65 -6.83
N LYS A 6 2.77 12.68 -6.88
CA LYS A 6 2.62 13.88 -6.03
C LYS A 6 1.37 14.72 -6.32
N SER A 7 0.81 14.60 -7.53
CA SER A 7 -0.46 15.25 -7.91
C SER A 7 -1.67 14.33 -7.76
N SER A 8 -1.47 13.07 -7.36
CA SER A 8 -2.55 12.10 -7.21
C SER A 8 -3.19 12.21 -5.84
N ASP A 9 -4.52 12.07 -5.77
CA ASP A 9 -5.23 11.93 -4.51
C ASP A 9 -5.09 10.50 -3.92
N VAL A 10 -4.90 9.50 -4.78
CA VAL A 10 -4.77 8.07 -4.41
C VAL A 10 -3.80 7.36 -5.35
N VAL A 11 -3.04 6.40 -4.83
CA VAL A 11 -2.25 5.48 -5.65
C VAL A 11 -2.68 4.03 -5.38
N VAL A 12 -3.00 3.30 -6.45
CA VAL A 12 -3.35 1.88 -6.41
C VAL A 12 -2.18 1.04 -6.94
N SER A 13 -1.78 -0.01 -6.24
CA SER A 13 -0.63 -0.87 -6.60
C SER A 13 -0.89 -2.34 -6.28
N HIS A 14 -0.31 -3.27 -7.05
CA HIS A 14 -0.39 -4.74 -6.86
C HIS A 14 0.41 -5.23 -5.62
N ALA A 15 0.50 -4.46 -4.54
CA ALA A 15 1.18 -4.87 -3.29
C ALA A 15 2.68 -5.18 -3.39
N GLY A 16 3.38 -4.75 -4.45
CA GLY A 16 4.84 -4.78 -4.48
C GLY A 16 5.42 -3.90 -3.36
N VAL A 17 6.16 -4.49 -2.42
CA VAL A 17 6.72 -3.82 -1.24
C VAL A 17 7.47 -2.53 -1.60
N GLY A 18 8.31 -2.58 -2.64
CA GLY A 18 9.07 -1.42 -3.10
C GLY A 18 8.19 -0.27 -3.61
N SER A 19 7.04 -0.58 -4.22
CA SER A 19 6.09 0.45 -4.65
C SER A 19 5.33 1.05 -3.47
N ALA A 20 4.94 0.22 -2.50
CA ALA A 20 4.26 0.69 -1.29
C ALA A 20 5.13 1.66 -0.49
N MET A 21 6.41 1.32 -0.29
CA MET A 21 7.37 2.19 0.41
C MET A 21 7.54 3.54 -0.30
N GLN A 22 7.74 3.54 -1.62
CA GLN A 22 7.89 4.77 -2.39
C GLN A 22 6.67 5.70 -2.30
N ILE A 23 5.46 5.14 -2.21
CA ILE A 23 4.21 5.90 -2.06
C ILE A 23 4.10 6.49 -0.65
N MET A 24 4.50 5.73 0.37
CA MET A 24 4.50 6.21 1.76
C MET A 24 5.57 7.29 1.99
N ASP A 25 6.75 7.17 1.36
CA ASP A 25 7.83 8.16 1.45
C ASP A 25 7.43 9.55 0.91
N ILE A 26 6.49 9.60 -0.03
CA ILE A 26 5.92 10.86 -0.53
C ILE A 26 4.68 11.32 0.26
N GLY A 27 4.33 10.63 1.34
CA GLY A 27 3.30 11.01 2.30
C GLY A 27 1.90 10.49 2.01
N MET A 28 1.75 9.52 1.10
CA MET A 28 0.44 8.99 0.70
C MET A 28 0.18 7.61 1.30
N SER A 29 -1.09 7.29 1.57
CA SER A 29 -1.51 5.94 1.94
C SER A 29 -1.88 5.14 0.69
N PRO A 30 -1.14 4.07 0.33
CA PRO A 30 -1.43 3.30 -0.88
C PRO A 30 -2.65 2.38 -0.72
N VAL A 31 -3.34 2.14 -1.84
CA VAL A 31 -4.32 1.05 -1.97
C VAL A 31 -3.61 -0.16 -2.59
N LEU A 32 -3.39 -1.18 -1.78
CA LEU A 32 -2.69 -2.41 -2.16
C LEU A 32 -3.71 -3.47 -2.58
N VAL A 33 -3.59 -3.92 -3.81
CA VAL A 33 -4.48 -4.89 -4.44
C VAL A 33 -3.71 -6.18 -4.70
N ALA A 34 -3.48 -6.96 -3.65
CA ALA A 34 -2.81 -8.25 -3.76
C ALA A 34 -3.82 -9.35 -4.10
N ARG A 35 -3.46 -10.27 -5.00
CA ARG A 35 -4.24 -11.49 -5.24
C ARG A 35 -3.77 -12.59 -4.30
N GLU A 36 -4.73 -13.34 -3.72
CA GLU A 36 -4.39 -14.58 -3.03
C GLU A 36 -4.01 -15.63 -4.07
N GLN A 37 -2.79 -16.16 -3.99
CA GLN A 37 -2.31 -17.19 -4.91
C GLN A 37 -2.97 -18.54 -4.56
N ILE A 38 -4.15 -18.81 -5.11
CA ILE A 38 -4.83 -20.12 -4.98
C ILE A 38 -4.12 -21.21 -5.84
N HIS A 39 -3.11 -20.84 -6.67
CA HIS A 39 -2.55 -21.71 -7.71
C HIS A 39 -1.06 -22.11 -7.56
N ASN A 40 -0.47 -22.02 -6.37
CA ASN A 40 0.75 -22.76 -5.98
C ASN A 40 2.05 -22.59 -6.81
N GLU A 41 2.20 -21.58 -7.68
CA GLU A 41 3.50 -21.16 -8.22
C GLU A 41 4.18 -20.22 -7.20
N HIS A 42 5.17 -20.74 -6.46
CA HIS A 42 5.87 -20.01 -5.41
C HIS A 42 6.49 -18.70 -5.90
N VAL A 43 6.16 -17.57 -5.23
CA VAL A 43 7.10 -16.53 -4.72
C VAL A 43 6.44 -15.51 -3.74
N ASP A 44 5.11 -15.27 -3.70
CA ASP A 44 4.60 -13.98 -3.14
C ASP A 44 3.66 -13.98 -1.91
N ASN A 45 3.68 -15.00 -1.05
CA ASN A 45 2.96 -14.92 0.24
C ASN A 45 3.45 -13.77 1.14
N HIS A 46 4.72 -13.40 1.05
CA HIS A 46 5.29 -12.32 1.88
C HIS A 46 4.78 -10.92 1.50
N GLN A 47 4.50 -10.66 0.22
CA GLN A 47 3.92 -9.37 -0.20
C GLN A 47 2.51 -9.21 0.36
N LEU A 48 1.72 -10.28 0.35
CA LEU A 48 0.39 -10.30 0.96
C LEU A 48 0.46 -10.11 2.47
N GLN A 49 1.41 -10.77 3.14
CA GLN A 49 1.64 -10.57 4.57
C GLN A 49 1.97 -9.11 4.87
N ILE A 50 2.92 -8.51 4.15
CA ILE A 50 3.30 -7.10 4.34
C ILE A 50 2.11 -6.17 4.06
N ALA A 51 1.35 -6.41 2.99
CA ALA A 51 0.17 -5.60 2.68
C ALA A 51 -0.90 -5.67 3.78
N ARG A 52 -1.08 -6.85 4.39
CA ARG A 52 -1.97 -7.03 5.54
C ARG A 52 -1.44 -6.30 6.77
N GLU A 53 -0.15 -6.43 7.11
CA GLU A 53 0.45 -5.73 8.25
C GLU A 53 0.39 -4.21 8.09
N LEU A 54 0.73 -3.67 6.91
CA LEU A 54 0.61 -2.25 6.62
C LEU A 54 -0.84 -1.74 6.74
N ALA A 55 -1.82 -2.56 6.35
CA ALA A 55 -3.22 -2.22 6.52
C ALA A 55 -3.66 -2.25 8.00
N LEU A 56 -3.17 -3.20 8.79
CA LEU A 56 -3.40 -3.28 10.23
C LEU A 56 -2.82 -2.07 10.98
N LEU A 57 -1.64 -1.60 10.55
CA LEU A 57 -1.01 -0.39 11.07
C LEU A 57 -1.67 0.91 10.58
N GLY A 58 -2.69 0.82 9.72
CA GLY A 58 -3.37 1.98 9.13
C GLY A 58 -2.54 2.73 8.09
N LEU A 59 -1.40 2.18 7.67
CA LEU A 59 -0.47 2.78 6.72
C LEU A 59 -0.91 2.59 5.27
N ALA A 60 -1.65 1.52 4.98
CA ALA A 60 -2.19 1.22 3.66
C ALA A 60 -3.66 0.76 3.74
N THR A 61 -4.33 0.73 2.59
CA THR A 61 -5.62 0.03 2.45
C THR A 61 -5.37 -1.23 1.63
N HIS A 62 -5.71 -2.40 2.15
CA HIS A 62 -5.55 -3.66 1.42
C HIS A 62 -6.91 -4.25 1.00
N ARG A 63 -7.03 -4.65 -0.27
CA ARG A 63 -8.20 -5.32 -0.83
C ARG A 63 -7.78 -6.39 -1.83
N GLN A 64 -8.56 -7.47 -1.95
CA GLN A 64 -8.49 -8.32 -3.13
C GLN A 64 -9.07 -7.55 -4.33
N PRO A 65 -8.59 -7.77 -5.58
CA PRO A 65 -9.08 -7.02 -6.74
C PRO A 65 -10.60 -7.08 -6.91
N GLU A 66 -11.19 -8.24 -6.66
CA GLU A 66 -12.62 -8.49 -6.80
C GLU A 66 -13.46 -7.85 -5.67
N LYS A 67 -12.80 -7.32 -4.64
CA LYS A 67 -13.41 -6.69 -3.46
C LYS A 67 -13.12 -5.20 -3.35
N LEU A 68 -12.30 -4.64 -4.25
CA LEU A 68 -12.00 -3.22 -4.27
C LEU A 68 -13.25 -2.43 -4.69
N VAL A 69 -13.68 -1.51 -3.84
CA VAL A 69 -14.85 -0.65 -4.11
C VAL A 69 -14.46 0.83 -4.08
N TRP A 70 -15.31 1.69 -4.64
CA TRP A 70 -15.05 3.13 -4.72
C TRP A 70 -14.80 3.79 -3.36
N SER A 71 -15.52 3.35 -2.32
CA SER A 71 -15.33 3.87 -0.96
C SER A 71 -13.92 3.64 -0.43
N ASP A 72 -13.24 2.56 -0.83
CA ASP A 72 -11.86 2.29 -0.41
C ASP A 72 -10.91 3.37 -0.95
N LEU A 73 -11.14 3.83 -2.19
CA LEU A 73 -10.36 4.91 -2.80
C LEU A 73 -10.62 6.24 -2.10
N VAL A 74 -11.89 6.55 -1.81
CA VAL A 74 -12.28 7.78 -1.10
C VAL A 74 -11.74 7.82 0.33
N GLU A 75 -11.65 6.66 0.99
CA GLU A 75 -11.05 6.57 2.33
C GLU A 75 -9.53 6.72 2.26
N ALA A 76 -8.88 6.10 1.29
CA ALA A 76 -7.44 6.23 1.10
C ALA A 76 -7.03 7.67 0.76
N SER A 77 -7.84 8.40 -0.04
CA SER A 77 -7.54 9.78 -0.44
C SER A 77 -7.54 10.78 0.73
N LYS A 78 -8.14 10.41 1.85
CA LYS A 78 -8.21 11.24 3.06
C LYS A 78 -7.04 11.00 4.02
N LYS A 79 -6.16 10.04 3.72
CA LYS A 79 -5.07 9.63 4.60
C LYS A 79 -3.74 10.19 4.10
N THR A 80 -3.04 10.89 4.99
CA THR A 80 -1.65 11.31 4.80
C THR A 80 -0.78 10.51 5.75
N ILE A 81 0.30 9.94 5.21
CA ILE A 81 1.29 9.22 6.01
C ILE A 81 2.43 10.18 6.34
N SER A 82 2.83 10.24 7.61
CA SER A 82 4.04 10.92 8.04
C SER A 82 4.96 9.87 8.65
N LEU A 83 5.96 9.43 7.87
CA LEU A 83 7.01 8.57 8.36
C LEU A 83 8.02 9.46 9.11
N SER A 84 7.86 9.57 10.43
CA SER A 84 8.95 10.08 11.26
C SER A 84 9.95 8.95 11.46
N LEU A 85 11.02 8.93 10.65
CA LEU A 85 12.21 8.20 11.02
C LEU A 85 12.76 8.84 12.29
N SER A 86 12.44 8.29 13.46
CA SER A 86 13.26 8.51 14.64
C SER A 86 14.61 7.87 14.34
N ALA A 87 15.53 8.66 13.80
CA ALA A 87 16.94 8.31 13.75
C ALA A 87 17.39 8.10 15.20
N GLY A 88 17.45 6.84 15.62
CA GLY A 88 17.79 6.48 16.99
C GLY A 88 17.92 4.98 17.15
N ALA A 89 19.10 4.44 16.80
CA ALA A 89 19.92 3.60 17.68
C ALA A 89 21.04 2.91 16.89
N SER A 90 22.28 3.18 17.34
CA SER A 90 23.59 2.59 17.00
C SER A 90 24.35 3.22 15.83
#